data_AF-A0A847K018-F1
#
_entry.id   AF-A0A847K018-F1
#
_cell.length_a   1.000
_cell.length_b   1.000
_cell.length_c   1.000
_cell.angle_alpha   90.00
_cell.angle_beta   90.00
_cell.angle_gamma   90.00
#
_symmetry.space_group_name_H-M   'P 1'
#
loop_
_entity.id
_entity.type
_entity.pdbx_description
1 polymer ?
#
loop_
_entity_poly.entity_id
_entity_poly.type
_entity_poly.pdbx_seq_one_letter_code
_entity_poly.pdbx_strand_id
1 'polypeptide(L)'
;PPVLGREGLWLRAEHLRAVDGVEVDVTREGVTVHHSGRTIGGTDLGARWRDYGWWVPLRQVAKALGWRVDWNNAKKEAVIRTGR
;
A
#
# COMPACT_ATOMS: atom_id res chain seq x y z
N PRO A 1 -10.62 5.22 4.84
CA PRO A 1 -11.23 4.36 3.81
C PRO A 1 -10.38 4.40 2.54
N PRO A 2 -10.21 3.29 1.80
CA PRO A 2 -9.51 3.30 0.52
C PRO A 2 -10.34 4.08 -0.53
N VAL A 3 -9.65 4.67 -1.50
CA VAL A 3 -10.24 5.50 -2.55
C VAL A 3 -9.87 4.92 -3.91
N LEU A 4 -10.88 4.63 -4.74
CA LEU A 4 -10.67 4.23 -6.13
C LEU A 4 -10.55 5.47 -7.01
N GLY A 5 -9.36 5.75 -7.50
CA GLY A 5 -9.06 6.88 -8.40
C GLY A 5 -8.67 6.42 -9.80
N ARG A 6 -8.37 7.39 -10.68
CA ARG A 6 -7.97 7.14 -12.07
C ARG A 6 -6.71 6.26 -12.19
N GLU A 7 -5.81 6.37 -11.21
CA GLU A 7 -4.55 5.60 -11.13
C GLU A 7 -4.71 4.27 -10.35
N GLY A 8 -5.93 3.89 -9.97
CA GLY A 8 -6.23 2.64 -9.25
C GLY A 8 -6.66 2.85 -7.80
N LEU A 9 -6.52 1.81 -6.99
CA LEU A 9 -6.91 1.85 -5.58
C LEU A 9 -5.80 2.48 -4.73
N TRP A 10 -6.14 3.58 -4.06
CA TRP A 10 -5.30 4.29 -3.12
C TRP A 10 -5.75 4.03 -1.69
N LEU A 11 -4.81 3.92 -0.77
CA LEU A 11 -5.07 3.78 0.66
C LEU A 11 -4.11 4.65 1.44
N ARG A 12 -4.47 5.01 2.68
CA ARG A 12 -3.46 5.57 3.59
C ARG A 12 -2.44 4.50 3.92
N ALA A 13 -1.17 4.86 3.93
CA ALA A 13 -0.08 3.91 4.12
C ALA A 13 -0.21 3.08 5.40
N GLU A 14 -0.74 3.66 6.46
CA GLU A 14 -0.96 3.01 7.75
C GLU A 14 -1.89 1.79 7.64
N HIS A 15 -2.78 1.73 6.64
CA HIS A 15 -3.65 0.55 6.44
C HIS A 15 -2.87 -0.69 5.98
N LEU A 16 -1.66 -0.53 5.44
CA LEU A 16 -0.81 -1.67 5.08
C LEU A 16 -0.38 -2.49 6.30
N ARG A 17 -0.37 -1.89 7.51
CA ARG A 17 -0.09 -2.60 8.78
C ARG A 17 -1.11 -3.70 9.09
N ALA A 18 -2.26 -3.73 8.40
CA ALA A 18 -3.24 -4.80 8.53
C ALA A 18 -2.82 -6.09 7.79
N VAL A 19 -1.79 -6.03 6.94
CA VAL A 19 -1.22 -7.20 6.28
C VAL A 19 -0.19 -7.83 7.22
N ASP A 20 -0.28 -9.13 7.42
CA ASP A 20 0.60 -9.86 8.32
C ASP A 20 2.08 -9.70 7.93
N GLY A 21 2.95 -9.50 8.93
CA GLY A 21 4.39 -9.28 8.74
C GLY A 21 4.78 -7.96 8.07
N VAL A 22 3.83 -7.01 7.89
CA VAL A 22 4.11 -5.69 7.32
C VAL A 22 4.32 -4.65 8.41
N GLU A 23 5.47 -4.01 8.37
CA GLU A 23 5.76 -2.82 9.17
C GLU A 23 5.73 -1.58 8.28
N VAL A 24 5.20 -0.48 8.81
CA VAL A 24 5.09 0.79 8.08
C VAL A 24 5.55 1.91 8.99
N ASP A 25 6.62 2.58 8.60
CA ASP A 25 7.11 3.80 9.22
C ASP A 25 6.57 5.00 8.46
N VAL A 26 5.88 5.88 9.16
CA VAL A 26 5.28 7.09 8.59
C VAL A 26 5.81 8.29 9.35
N THR A 27 6.47 9.20 8.65
CA THR A 27 6.89 10.51 9.18
C THR A 27 6.29 11.63 8.35
N ARG A 28 6.56 12.88 8.72
CA ARG A 28 6.13 14.03 7.91
C ARG A 28 6.88 14.10 6.57
N GLU A 29 8.10 13.57 6.56
CA GLU A 29 9.04 13.59 5.44
C GLU A 29 8.83 12.43 4.46
N GLY A 30 8.24 11.32 4.90
CA GLY A 30 8.04 10.17 4.03
C GLY A 30 7.33 8.99 4.68
N VAL A 31 7.29 7.91 3.90
CA VAL A 31 6.78 6.60 4.32
C VAL A 31 7.76 5.51 3.89
N THR A 32 7.99 4.53 4.75
CA THR A 32 8.76 3.32 4.45
C THR A 32 7.93 2.10 4.81
N VAL A 33 7.97 1.07 3.97
CA VAL A 33 7.27 -0.21 4.16
C VAL A 33 8.28 -1.34 4.18
N HIS A 34 8.17 -2.20 5.19
CA HIS A 34 9.01 -3.37 5.39
C HIS A 34 8.17 -4.65 5.37
N HIS A 35 8.59 -5.68 4.62
CA HIS A 35 7.97 -6.99 4.62
C HIS A 35 8.93 -8.07 4.11
N SER A 36 9.10 -9.17 4.87
CA SER A 36 9.96 -10.32 4.50
C SER A 36 11.38 -9.93 4.04
N GLY A 37 12.02 -9.00 4.75
CA GLY A 37 13.37 -8.51 4.43
C GLY A 37 13.45 -7.56 3.23
N ARG A 38 12.31 -7.20 2.61
CA ARG A 38 12.24 -6.11 1.62
C ARG A 38 11.87 -4.82 2.31
N THR A 39 12.55 -3.75 1.93
CA THR A 39 12.28 -2.38 2.37
C THR A 39 12.07 -1.52 1.14
N ILE A 40 10.99 -0.74 1.11
CA ILE A 40 10.73 0.23 0.04
C ILE A 40 10.16 1.51 0.64
N GLY A 41 10.63 2.67 0.16
CA GLY A 41 10.27 3.97 0.73
C GLY A 41 9.81 4.99 -0.30
N GLY A 42 9.14 6.03 0.20
CA GLY A 42 8.89 7.31 -0.45
C GLY A 42 8.37 7.21 -1.88
N THR A 43 9.12 7.83 -2.80
CA THR A 43 8.74 7.96 -4.22
C THR A 43 8.68 6.62 -4.95
N ASP A 44 9.47 5.63 -4.54
CA ASP A 44 9.46 4.29 -5.15
C ASP A 44 8.14 3.55 -4.90
N LEU A 45 7.48 3.88 -3.78
CA LEU A 45 6.11 3.44 -3.49
C LEU A 45 5.05 4.18 -4.31
N GLY A 46 5.40 5.29 -4.97
CA GLY A 46 4.45 6.23 -5.55
C GLY A 46 3.66 6.97 -4.48
N ALA A 47 4.20 7.09 -3.27
CA ALA A 47 3.52 7.69 -2.14
C ALA A 47 3.26 9.19 -2.37
N ARG A 48 2.10 9.69 -1.93
CA ARG A 48 1.71 11.10 -2.06
C ARG A 48 1.12 11.60 -0.76
N TRP A 49 1.61 12.74 -0.28
CA TRP A 49 1.00 13.43 0.87
C TRP A 49 -0.31 14.10 0.43
N ARG A 50 -1.44 13.68 1.00
CA ARG A 50 -2.78 14.21 0.73
C ARG A 50 -3.66 14.09 1.96
N ASP A 51 -4.55 15.08 2.16
CA ASP A 51 -5.51 15.09 3.26
C ASP A 51 -4.85 14.75 4.61
N TYR A 52 -3.74 15.44 4.91
CA TYR A 52 -2.97 15.27 6.15
C TYR A 52 -2.42 13.86 6.41
N GLY A 53 -2.01 13.13 5.36
CA GLY A 53 -1.27 11.88 5.54
C GLY A 53 -0.70 11.31 4.24
N TRP A 54 0.09 10.25 4.36
CA TRP A 54 0.68 9.56 3.19
C TRP A 54 -0.30 8.55 2.60
N TRP A 55 -0.55 8.68 1.30
CA TRP A 55 -1.34 7.75 0.51
C TRP A 55 -0.45 6.99 -0.46
N VAL A 56 -0.74 5.71 -0.64
CA VAL A 56 0.01 4.82 -1.52
C VAL A 56 -0.91 4.10 -2.51
N PRO A 57 -0.47 3.90 -3.76
CA PRO A 57 -1.19 3.10 -4.75
C PRO A 57 -0.97 1.61 -4.46
N LEU A 58 -2.05 0.89 -4.11
CA LEU A 58 -1.98 -0.50 -3.63
C LEU A 58 -1.25 -1.44 -4.61
N ARG A 59 -1.53 -1.29 -5.91
CA ARG A 59 -0.95 -2.17 -6.94
C ARG A 59 0.56 -2.00 -7.07
N GLN A 60 1.07 -0.78 -6.88
CA GLN A 60 2.50 -0.50 -6.97
C GLN A 60 3.23 -1.06 -5.75
N VAL A 61 2.68 -0.80 -4.55
CA VAL A 61 3.18 -1.39 -3.29
C VAL A 61 3.25 -2.91 -3.43
N ALA A 62 2.15 -3.53 -3.86
CA ALA A 62 2.07 -4.98 -4.04
C ALA A 62 3.11 -5.50 -5.04
N LYS A 63 3.26 -4.85 -6.20
CA LYS A 63 4.26 -5.23 -7.20
C LYS A 63 5.68 -5.18 -6.62
N ALA A 64 6.00 -4.12 -5.89
CA ALA A 64 7.33 -3.95 -5.30
C ALA A 64 7.65 -5.00 -4.21
N LEU A 65 6.64 -5.38 -3.42
CA LEU A 65 6.80 -6.35 -2.34
C LEU A 65 6.62 -7.80 -2.79
N GLY A 66 6.27 -8.03 -4.06
CA GLY A 66 6.02 -9.36 -4.63
C GLY A 66 4.66 -9.95 -4.25
N TRP A 67 3.70 -9.09 -3.88
CA TRP A 67 2.34 -9.49 -3.57
C TRP A 67 1.45 -9.49 -4.81
N ARG A 68 0.32 -10.19 -4.71
CA ARG A 68 -0.76 -10.16 -5.70
C ARG A 68 -1.97 -9.43 -5.14
N VAL A 69 -2.63 -8.63 -5.98
CA VAL A 69 -3.89 -7.94 -5.66
C VAL A 69 -4.97 -8.43 -6.61
N ASP A 70 -5.96 -9.11 -6.05
CA ASP A 70 -7.16 -9.52 -6.76
C ASP A 70 -8.31 -8.58 -6.41
N TRP A 71 -9.10 -8.16 -7.41
CA TRP A 71 -10.25 -7.28 -7.22
C TRP A 71 -11.56 -8.06 -7.32
N ASN A 72 -12.36 -8.03 -6.25
CA ASN A 72 -13.72 -8.52 -6.26
C ASN A 72 -14.68 -7.36 -6.59
N ASN A 73 -15.09 -7.29 -7.85
CA ASN A 73 -15.95 -6.21 -8.32
C ASN A 73 -17.38 -6.23 -7.74
N ALA A 74 -17.90 -7.41 -7.38
CA ALA A 74 -19.24 -7.55 -6.83
C ALA A 74 -19.32 -6.98 -5.41
N LYS A 75 -18.27 -7.22 -4.61
CA LYS A 75 -18.18 -6.73 -3.22
C LYS A 75 -17.43 -5.41 -3.07
N LYS A 76 -16.80 -4.94 -4.15
CA LYS A 76 -15.89 -3.78 -4.15
C LYS A 76 -14.73 -3.94 -3.15
N GLU A 77 -14.19 -5.16 -3.10
CA GLU A 77 -13.11 -5.54 -2.19
C GLU A 77 -11.81 -5.80 -2.96
N ALA A 78 -10.69 -5.33 -2.42
CA ALA A 78 -9.36 -5.72 -2.87
C ALA A 78 -8.80 -6.77 -1.90
N VAL A 79 -8.37 -7.91 -2.45
CA VAL A 79 -7.76 -8.99 -1.69
C VAL A 79 -6.26 -9.00 -1.98
N ILE A 80 -5.47 -8.83 -0.92
CA ILE A 80 -4.01 -8.90 -0.98
C ILE A 80 -3.60 -10.33 -0.67
N ARG A 81 -2.73 -10.90 -1.50
CA ARG A 81 -2.09 -12.19 -1.27
C ARG A 81 -0.59 -11.97 -1.19
N THR A 82 -0.05 -12.14 0.00
CA THR A 82 1.40 -12.21 0.21
C THR A 82 1.83 -13.64 -0.11
N GLY A 83 2.83 -13.81 -0.98
CA GLY A 83 3.39 -15.14 -1.25
C GLY A 83 4.01 -15.71 0.02
N ARG A 84 3.85 -17.02 0.25
CA ARG A 84 4.64 -17.74 1.25
C ARG A 84 5.99 -18.14 0.66
#